data_AF-A0A069RFP2-F1
#
_entry.id   AF-A0A069RFP2-F1
#
_cell.length_a   1.000
_cell.length_b   1.000
_cell.length_c   1.000
_cell.angle_alpha   90.00
_cell.angle_beta   90.00
_cell.angle_gamma   90.00
#
_symmetry.space_group_name_H-M   'P 1'
#
loop_
_entity.id
_entity.type
_entity.pdbx_description
1 polymer ?
#
loop_
_entity_poly.entity_id
_entity_poly.type
_entity_poly.pdbx_seq_one_letter_code
_entity_poly.pdbx_strand_id
1 'polypeptide(L)'
;MSKKDELVHEIKAQIDEWSAEIEILEKQIEKAKPDIKVKQEEQLSLLRNKYYEAKQKLLDVQSSSEEAWDDIKEGIEDSWKSIQSAFSKALLRFK
;
A
#
# COMPACT_ATOMS: atom_id res chain seq x y z
N MET A 1 -15.51 -10.18 -15.48
CA MET A 1 -14.13 -9.76 -15.17
C MET A 1 -13.28 -11.00 -15.07
N SER A 2 -12.02 -10.95 -15.49
CA SER A 2 -11.08 -12.04 -15.18
C SER A 2 -10.67 -11.97 -13.70
N LYS A 3 -10.10 -13.05 -13.16
CA LYS A 3 -9.54 -13.02 -11.79
C LYS A 3 -8.45 -11.95 -11.65
N LYS A 4 -7.72 -11.70 -12.73
CA LYS A 4 -6.73 -10.63 -12.81
C LYS A 4 -7.39 -9.25 -12.66
N ASP A 5 -8.47 -9.00 -13.40
CA ASP A 5 -9.22 -7.74 -13.31
C ASP A 5 -9.77 -7.49 -11.90
N GLU A 6 -10.29 -8.54 -11.25
CA GLU A 6 -10.80 -8.48 -9.88
C GLU A 6 -9.69 -8.08 -8.89
N LEU A 7 -8.51 -8.71 -8.97
CA LEU A 7 -7.38 -8.34 -8.11
C LEU A 7 -6.87 -6.93 -8.41
N VAL A 8 -6.79 -6.53 -9.68
CA VAL A 8 -6.41 -5.15 -10.07
C VAL A 8 -7.36 -4.13 -9.47
N HIS A 9 -8.66 -4.42 -9.47
CA HIS A 9 -9.67 -3.55 -8.87
C HIS A 9 -9.51 -3.46 -7.35
N GLU A 10 -9.30 -4.60 -6.68
CA GLU A 10 -9.04 -4.65 -5.22
C GLU A 10 -7.79 -3.83 -4.85
N ILE A 11 -6.66 -4.07 -5.53
CA ILE A 11 -5.41 -3.36 -5.28
C ILE A 11 -5.58 -1.85 -5.45
N LYS A 12 -6.28 -1.41 -6.51
CA LYS A 12 -6.56 0.02 -6.74
C LYS A 12 -7.37 0.63 -5.60
N ALA A 13 -8.47 0.00 -5.22
CA ALA A 13 -9.33 0.49 -4.14
C ALA A 13 -8.55 0.63 -2.82
N GLN A 14 -7.71 -0.36 -2.51
CA GLN A 14 -6.88 -0.34 -1.30
C GLN A 14 -5.80 0.75 -1.34
N ILE A 15 -5.16 0.97 -2.51
CA ILE A 15 -4.19 2.04 -2.70
C ILE A 15 -4.84 3.41 -2.53
N ASP A 16 -6.05 3.60 -3.03
CA ASP A 16 -6.80 4.85 -2.88
C ASP A 16 -7.13 5.13 -1.40
N GLU A 17 -7.56 4.10 -0.67
CA GLU A 17 -7.77 4.18 0.79
C GLU A 17 -6.48 4.58 1.52
N TRP A 18 -5.37 3.88 1.24
CA TRP A 18 -4.08 4.18 1.87
C TRP A 18 -3.57 5.58 1.53
N SER A 19 -3.84 6.06 0.32
CA SER A 19 -3.51 7.43 -0.09
C SER A 19 -4.21 8.45 0.82
N ALA A 20 -5.51 8.25 1.08
CA ALA A 20 -6.29 9.11 1.94
C ALA A 20 -5.82 9.04 3.41
N GLU A 21 -5.50 7.85 3.91
CA GLU A 21 -4.96 7.68 5.27
C GLU A 21 -3.62 8.38 5.44
N ILE A 22 -2.69 8.23 4.49
CA ILE A 22 -1.39 8.91 4.49
C ILE A 22 -1.59 10.44 4.51
N GLU A 23 -2.51 10.97 3.70
CA GLU A 23 -2.79 12.40 3.66
C GLU A 23 -3.34 12.93 5.00
N ILE A 24 -4.20 12.15 5.67
CA ILE A 24 -4.72 12.48 7.00
C ILE A 24 -3.58 12.51 8.03
N LEU A 25 -2.72 11.49 8.03
CA LEU A 25 -1.59 11.42 8.95
C LEU A 25 -0.60 12.56 8.74
N GLU A 26 -0.27 12.88 7.48
CA GLU A 26 0.59 14.01 7.14
C GLU A 26 0.07 15.32 7.74
N LYS A 27 -1.23 15.62 7.55
CA LYS A 27 -1.86 16.81 8.14
C LYS A 27 -1.87 16.81 9.67
N GLN A 28 -1.93 15.64 10.31
CA GLN A 28 -1.84 15.53 11.78
C GLN A 28 -0.42 15.79 12.26
N ILE A 29 0.57 15.22 11.57
CA ILE A 29 2.00 15.38 11.86
C ILE A 29 2.44 16.84 11.70
N GLU A 30 1.94 17.53 10.68
CA GLU A 30 2.21 18.96 10.48
C GLU A 30 1.76 19.84 11.66
N LYS A 31 0.70 19.43 12.37
CA LYS A 31 0.14 20.13 13.53
C LYS A 31 0.76 19.68 14.86
N ALA A 32 1.59 18.64 14.85
CA ALA A 32 2.23 18.11 16.05
C ALA A 32 3.37 19.00 16.54
N LYS A 33 3.76 18.83 17.81
CA LYS A 33 4.95 19.50 18.37
C LYS A 33 6.22 19.01 17.65
N PRO A 34 7.30 19.81 17.56
CA PRO A 34 8.49 19.46 16.79
C PRO A 34 9.12 18.10 17.14
N ASP A 35 9.14 17.75 18.43
CA ASP A 35 9.68 16.49 18.96
C ASP A 35 8.83 15.26 18.57
N ILE A 36 7.51 15.43 18.50
CA ILE A 36 6.57 14.40 18.02
C ILE A 36 6.65 14.30 16.50
N LYS A 37 6.74 15.45 15.82
CA LYS A 37 6.82 15.54 14.36
C LYS A 37 7.96 14.69 13.81
N VAL A 38 9.19 14.86 14.33
CA VAL A 38 10.36 14.08 13.88
C VAL A 38 10.11 12.57 13.96
N LYS A 39 9.57 12.08 15.09
CA LYS A 39 9.28 10.65 15.26
C LYS A 39 8.20 10.15 14.31
N GLN A 40 7.16 10.94 14.08
CA GLN A 40 6.04 10.53 13.23
C GLN A 40 6.39 10.62 11.74
N GLU A 41 7.24 11.57 11.32
CA GLU A 41 7.75 11.66 9.94
C GLU A 41 8.52 10.39 9.54
N GLU A 42 9.31 9.82 10.45
CA GLU A 42 9.98 8.52 10.22
C GLU A 42 8.96 7.39 9.99
N GLN A 43 7.89 7.34 10.79
CA GLN A 43 6.83 6.34 10.59
C GLN A 43 6.03 6.60 9.31
N LEU A 44 5.85 7.87 8.92
CA LEU A 44 5.11 8.25 7.71
C LEU A 44 5.89 7.84 6.46
N SER A 45 7.22 7.96 6.51
CA SER A 45 8.11 7.46 5.46
C SER A 45 7.93 5.94 5.25
N LEU A 46 7.79 5.15 6.32
CA LEU A 46 7.52 3.72 6.21
C LEU A 46 6.18 3.43 5.51
N LEU A 47 5.11 4.15 5.87
CA LEU A 47 3.80 4.03 5.20
C LEU A 47 3.88 4.40 3.72
N ARG A 48 4.55 5.52 3.39
CA ARG A 48 4.77 5.95 2.01
C ARG A 48 5.53 4.90 1.20
N ASN A 49 6.56 4.29 1.76
CA ASN A 49 7.30 3.21 1.10
C ASN A 49 6.39 2.01 0.79
N LYS A 50 5.53 1.60 1.73
CA LYS A 50 4.56 0.51 1.50
C LYS A 50 3.49 0.86 0.48
N TYR A 51 3.04 2.11 0.46
CA TYR A 51 2.18 2.63 -0.60
C TYR A 51 2.84 2.60 -1.99
N TYR A 52 4.12 2.96 -2.09
CA TYR A 52 4.85 2.87 -3.37
C TYR A 52 5.08 1.42 -3.80
N GLU A 53 5.41 0.52 -2.87
CA GLU A 53 5.51 -0.92 -3.15
C GLU A 53 4.18 -1.47 -3.70
N ALA A 54 3.04 -1.07 -3.12
CA ALA A 54 1.71 -1.44 -3.62
C ALA A 54 1.45 -0.92 -5.03
N LYS A 55 1.83 0.33 -5.33
CA LYS A 55 1.72 0.89 -6.69
C LYS A 55 2.56 0.12 -7.69
N GLN A 56 3.78 -0.26 -7.33
CA GLN A 56 4.61 -1.09 -8.21
C GLN A 56 3.96 -2.46 -8.43
N LYS A 57 3.43 -3.07 -7.36
CA LYS A 57 2.73 -4.34 -7.48
C LYS A 57 1.54 -4.27 -8.43
N LEU A 58 0.74 -3.20 -8.36
CA LEU A 58 -0.36 -2.95 -9.27
C LEU A 58 0.12 -2.91 -10.73
N LEU A 59 1.22 -2.22 -11.01
CA LEU A 59 1.80 -2.12 -12.35
C LEU A 59 2.29 -3.49 -12.85
N ASP A 60 2.92 -4.29 -11.98
CA ASP A 60 3.37 -5.65 -12.30
C ASP A 60 2.19 -6.54 -12.72
N VAL A 61 1.10 -6.50 -11.94
CA VAL A 61 -0.13 -7.24 -12.26
C VAL A 61 -0.71 -6.75 -13.58
N GLN A 62 -0.85 -5.45 -13.77
CA GLN A 62 -1.45 -4.90 -14.99
C GLN A 62 -0.64 -5.27 -16.24
N SER A 63 0.69 -5.32 -16.13
CA SER A 63 1.62 -5.61 -17.22
C SER A 63 1.69 -7.09 -17.61
N SER A 64 1.19 -8.01 -16.78
CA SER A 64 1.16 -9.43 -17.12
C SER A 64 0.15 -9.73 -18.23
N SER A 65 0.42 -10.71 -19.10
CA SER A 65 -0.64 -11.24 -19.98
C SER A 65 -1.64 -12.09 -19.17
N GLU A 66 -2.81 -12.35 -19.74
CA GLU A 66 -3.79 -13.30 -19.15
C GLU A 66 -3.22 -14.73 -19.13
N GLU A 67 -2.37 -15.10 -20.10
CA GLU A 67 -1.70 -16.41 -20.12
C GLU A 67 -0.67 -16.55 -18.99
N ALA A 68 0.16 -15.51 -18.77
CA ALA A 68 1.15 -15.53 -17.69
C ALA A 68 0.51 -15.42 -16.30
N TRP A 69 -0.70 -14.86 -16.20
CA TRP A 69 -1.41 -14.63 -14.95
C TRP A 69 -1.63 -15.92 -14.16
N ASP A 70 -2.01 -17.01 -14.82
CA ASP A 70 -2.32 -18.27 -14.13
C ASP A 70 -1.12 -18.88 -13.41
N ASP A 71 0.09 -18.68 -13.95
CA ASP A 71 1.35 -19.18 -13.40
C ASP A 71 1.89 -18.30 -12.26
N ILE A 72 1.58 -17.00 -12.26
CA ILE A 72 2.19 -16.02 -11.34
C ILE A 72 1.23 -15.51 -10.25
N LYS A 73 -0.08 -15.79 -10.36
CA LYS A 73 -1.12 -15.24 -9.46
C LYS A 73 -0.85 -15.51 -7.99
N GLU A 74 -0.41 -16.71 -7.62
CA GLU A 74 -0.16 -17.06 -6.21
C GLU A 74 0.95 -16.19 -5.61
N GLY A 75 2.07 -16.05 -6.33
CA GLY A 75 3.16 -15.17 -5.91
C GLY A 75 2.76 -13.68 -5.89
N ILE A 76 1.83 -13.28 -6.75
CA ILE A 76 1.26 -11.93 -6.73
C ILE A 76 0.39 -11.71 -5.49
N GLU A 77 -0.54 -12.63 -5.21
CA GLU A 77 -1.45 -12.56 -4.07
C GLU A 77 -0.68 -12.59 -2.74
N ASP A 78 0.33 -13.44 -2.60
CA ASP A 78 1.15 -13.52 -1.38
C ASP A 78 1.95 -12.24 -1.14
N SER A 79 2.57 -11.72 -2.20
CA SER A 79 3.25 -10.43 -2.16
C SER A 79 2.30 -9.30 -1.80
N TRP A 80 1.08 -9.30 -2.34
CA TRP A 80 0.05 -8.33 -2.01
C TRP A 80 -0.36 -8.38 -0.54
N LYS A 81 -0.68 -9.58 -0.01
CA LYS A 81 -0.99 -9.79 1.40
C LYS A 81 0.13 -9.34 2.33
N SER A 82 1.39 -9.57 1.94
CA SER A 82 2.56 -9.11 2.70
C SER A 82 2.63 -7.58 2.76
N ILE A 83 2.37 -6.89 1.64
CA ILE A 83 2.33 -5.42 1.60
C ILE A 83 1.19 -4.90 2.49
N GLN A 84 -0.01 -5.49 2.38
CA GLN A 84 -1.16 -5.13 3.23
C GLN A 84 -0.82 -5.29 4.72
N SER A 85 -0.26 -6.43 5.13
CA SER A 85 0.13 -6.68 6.52
C SER A 85 1.16 -5.67 7.01
N ALA A 86 2.16 -5.35 6.18
CA ALA A 86 3.20 -4.39 6.53
C ALA A 86 2.64 -2.96 6.65
N PHE A 87 1.75 -2.56 5.74
CA PHE A 87 1.07 -1.27 5.81
C PHE A 87 0.23 -1.16 7.08
N SER A 88 -0.64 -2.14 7.36
CA SER A 88 -1.45 -2.13 8.59
C SER A 88 -0.59 -2.09 9.86
N LYS A 89 0.52 -2.84 9.90
CA LYS A 89 1.46 -2.78 11.04
C LYS A 89 2.12 -1.41 11.19
N ALA A 90 2.46 -0.74 10.11
CA ALA A 90 3.00 0.61 10.15
C ALA A 90 1.95 1.62 10.60
N LEU A 91 0.71 1.49 10.12
CA LEU A 91 -0.42 2.34 10.49
C LEU A 91 -0.75 2.25 11.98
N LEU A 92 -0.67 1.04 12.56
CA LEU A 92 -0.89 0.83 14.00
C LEU A 92 0.08 1.61 14.89
N ARG A 93 1.24 2.05 14.38
CA ARG A 93 2.20 2.86 15.14
C ARG A 93 1.77 4.31 15.32
N PHE A 94 0.73 4.73 14.60
CA PHE A 94 0.12 6.06 14.73
C PHE A 94 -1.08 6.08 15.69
N LYS A 95 -1.55 4.91 16.13
CA LYS A 95 -2.59 4.77 17.17
C LYS A 95 -1.96 4.69 18.54
#